data_AF-L8H780-F1
#
_entry.id   AF-L8H780-F1
#
_cell.length_a   1.000
_cell.length_b   1.000
_cell.length_c   1.000
_cell.angle_alpha   90.00
_cell.angle_beta   90.00
_cell.angle_gamma   90.00
#
_symmetry.space_group_name_H-M   'P 1'
#
loop_
_entity.id
_entity.type
_entity.pdbx_description
1 polymer ?
#
loop_
_entity_poly.entity_id
_entity_poly.type
_entity_poly.pdbx_seq_one_letter_code
_entity_poly.pdbx_strand_id
1 'polypeptide(L)'
;MATQEGVIDLSSVIYDVDPVVMVPLGLLILVLTASLPKSHRLSLRDSLVAFWYLFNGIIIHIFLDGLVGFARRVPFLFSLYCTLDKRYEHAESAVMMISITELLIMGPLCIFLYYGYHRNKSWRAPLELVVCAIQIFGTIVFTGSEIWEGFPHIPTDFEMTFEQDKVIFFWVFFVAANALWLLLPLRLLLTAFHEVNAAMLATRPATRGSSSKAKKSTKKSTSKKAD
;
A
#
# COMPACT_ATOMS: atom_id res chain seq x y z
N MET A 1 28.57 -20.50 -42.01
CA MET A 1 27.28 -19.86 -41.68
C MET A 1 27.59 -18.75 -40.71
N ALA A 2 27.30 -17.49 -41.08
CA ALA A 2 27.63 -16.34 -40.26
C ALA A 2 26.56 -16.14 -39.17
N THR A 3 27.00 -15.69 -37.99
CA THR A 3 26.15 -15.25 -36.89
C THR A 3 25.40 -13.99 -37.30
N GLN A 4 24.06 -14.07 -37.35
CA GLN A 4 23.23 -12.89 -37.56
C GLN A 4 23.09 -12.15 -36.23
N GLU A 5 23.95 -11.15 -36.01
CA GLU A 5 23.82 -10.24 -34.88
C GLU A 5 22.47 -9.50 -34.99
N GLY A 6 21.60 -9.73 -34.02
CA GLY A 6 20.27 -9.12 -33.97
C GLY A 6 20.37 -7.63 -33.65
N VAL A 7 20.54 -6.80 -34.68
CA VAL A 7 20.33 -5.36 -34.56
C VAL A 7 18.88 -5.15 -34.14
N ILE A 8 18.68 -4.72 -32.89
CA ILE A 8 17.36 -4.34 -32.40
C ILE A 8 16.89 -3.15 -33.21
N ASP A 9 15.84 -3.34 -34.00
CA ASP A 9 15.21 -2.26 -34.74
C ASP A 9 14.49 -1.33 -33.76
N LEU A 10 15.20 -0.29 -33.32
CA LEU A 10 14.66 0.74 -32.44
C LEU A 10 13.46 1.47 -33.04
N SER A 11 13.25 1.43 -34.37
CA SER A 11 12.08 2.05 -34.99
C SER A 11 10.79 1.25 -34.72
N SER A 12 10.81 -0.09 -34.84
CA SER A 12 9.65 -0.91 -34.48
C SER A 12 9.35 -0.80 -32.97
N VAL A 13 10.39 -0.76 -32.13
CA VAL A 13 10.23 -0.50 -30.68
C VAL A 13 9.55 0.84 -30.40
N ILE A 14 9.97 1.93 -31.06
CA ILE A 14 9.41 3.27 -30.77
C ILE A 14 7.98 3.45 -31.31
N TYR A 15 7.63 2.82 -32.45
CA TYR A 15 6.28 2.96 -33.04
C TYR A 15 5.22 2.02 -32.44
N ASP A 16 5.58 0.85 -31.90
CA ASP A 16 4.65 -0.08 -31.23
C ASP A 16 4.53 0.14 -29.71
N VAL A 17 5.25 1.11 -29.13
CA VAL A 17 5.09 1.47 -27.71
C VAL A 17 3.74 2.17 -27.49
N ASP A 18 2.83 1.44 -26.85
CA ASP A 18 1.53 1.96 -26.48
C ASP A 18 1.65 3.23 -25.60
N PRO A 19 0.95 4.35 -25.93
CA PRO A 19 1.02 5.59 -25.16
C PRO A 19 0.72 5.45 -23.66
N VAL A 20 0.07 4.35 -23.26
CA VAL A 20 -0.14 3.96 -21.86
C VAL A 20 1.15 3.91 -21.04
N VAL A 21 2.33 3.64 -21.63
CA VAL A 21 3.62 3.69 -20.88
C VAL A 21 3.96 5.09 -20.34
N MET A 22 3.33 6.15 -20.86
CA MET A 22 3.54 7.52 -20.40
C MET A 22 2.61 7.92 -19.24
N VAL A 23 1.60 7.10 -18.92
CA VAL A 23 0.66 7.35 -17.80
C VAL A 23 1.39 7.50 -16.45
N PRO A 24 2.39 6.66 -16.08
CA PRO A 24 3.13 6.84 -14.85
C PRO A 24 3.83 8.20 -14.75
N LEU A 25 4.45 8.66 -15.84
CA LEU A 25 5.15 9.94 -15.89
C LEU A 25 4.18 11.12 -15.78
N GLY A 26 3.06 11.06 -16.52
CA GLY A 26 2.02 12.09 -16.47
C GLY A 26 1.40 12.22 -15.08
N LEU A 27 1.06 11.08 -14.45
CA LEU A 27 0.54 11.04 -13.08
C LEU A 27 1.60 11.52 -12.07
N LEU A 28 2.86 11.14 -12.22
CA LEU A 28 3.93 11.57 -11.33
C LEU A 28 4.10 13.09 -11.36
N ILE A 29 4.15 13.70 -12.55
CA ILE A 29 4.23 15.16 -12.72
C ILE A 29 3.01 15.83 -12.09
N LEU A 30 1.80 15.34 -12.35
CA LEU A 30 0.56 15.89 -11.79
C LEU A 30 0.51 15.81 -10.25
N VAL A 31 0.88 14.66 -9.69
CA VAL A 31 0.79 14.41 -8.25
C VAL A 31 1.89 15.15 -7.48
N LEU A 32 3.11 15.22 -8.02
CA LEU A 32 4.19 16.01 -7.43
C LEU A 32 3.86 17.52 -7.46
N THR A 33 3.35 18.05 -8.58
CA THR A 33 2.97 19.46 -8.69
C THR A 33 1.79 19.83 -7.77
N ALA A 34 0.76 18.98 -7.69
CA ALA A 34 -0.36 19.17 -6.77
C ALA A 34 0.05 19.09 -5.28
N SER A 35 1.11 18.33 -4.96
CA SER A 35 1.57 18.08 -3.60
C SER A 35 2.71 19.01 -3.14
N LEU A 36 3.08 20.02 -3.94
CA LEU A 36 4.14 20.96 -3.57
C LEU A 36 3.90 21.59 -2.17
N PRO A 37 4.91 21.58 -1.28
CA PRO A 37 4.76 22.06 0.08
C PRO A 37 4.59 23.57 0.09
N LYS A 38 3.50 24.07 0.69
CA LYS A 38 3.26 25.52 0.87
C LYS A 38 3.77 26.08 2.20
N SER A 39 3.99 25.22 3.20
CA SER A 39 4.46 25.63 4.54
C SER A 39 4.96 24.45 5.39
N HIS A 40 4.31 23.30 5.28
CA HIS A 40 4.71 22.08 6.00
C HIS A 40 5.91 21.40 5.35
N ARG A 41 6.87 20.94 6.17
CA ARG A 41 7.96 20.03 5.78
C ARG A 41 7.75 18.69 6.49
N LEU A 42 7.78 17.61 5.73
CA LEU A 42 7.66 16.24 6.25
C LEU A 42 8.93 15.81 6.99
N SER A 43 8.78 14.90 7.96
CA SER A 43 9.92 14.18 8.53
C SER A 43 10.49 13.18 7.50
N LEU A 44 11.73 12.70 7.69
CA LEU A 44 12.30 11.67 6.82
C LEU A 44 11.42 10.41 6.79
N ARG A 45 10.91 9.97 7.96
CA ARG A 45 10.00 8.82 8.07
C ARG A 45 8.74 9.03 7.25
N ASP A 46 8.08 10.17 7.43
CA ASP A 46 6.82 10.45 6.75
C ASP A 46 7.02 10.70 5.25
N SER A 47 8.21 11.16 4.84
CA SER A 47 8.60 11.27 3.43
C SER A 47 8.79 9.89 2.78
N LEU A 48 9.40 8.93 3.49
CA LEU A 48 9.54 7.55 3.03
C LEU A 48 8.18 6.84 2.94
N VAL A 49 7.29 7.07 3.90
CA VAL A 49 5.93 6.50 3.86
C VAL A 49 5.07 7.17 2.77
N ALA A 50 5.18 8.48 2.58
CA ALA A 50 4.56 9.15 1.45
C ALA A 50 5.08 8.57 0.11
N PHE A 51 6.40 8.42 -0.05
CA PHE A 51 7.00 7.80 -1.23
C PHE A 51 6.51 6.37 -1.46
N TRP A 52 6.37 5.56 -0.41
CA TRP A 52 5.76 4.22 -0.49
C TRP A 52 4.37 4.27 -1.14
N TYR A 53 3.49 5.18 -0.72
CA TYR A 53 2.18 5.34 -1.35
C TYR A 53 2.24 5.91 -2.76
N LEU A 54 3.17 6.81 -3.07
CA LEU A 54 3.34 7.33 -4.43
C LEU A 54 3.77 6.23 -5.41
N PHE A 55 4.75 5.43 -5.00
CA PHE A 55 5.26 4.28 -5.75
C PHE A 55 4.18 3.23 -5.96
N ASN A 56 3.48 2.83 -4.89
CA ASN A 56 2.37 1.88 -4.99
C ASN A 56 1.22 2.40 -5.85
N GLY A 57 0.80 3.64 -5.63
CA GLY A 57 -0.33 4.24 -6.34
C GLY A 57 -0.10 4.32 -7.85
N ILE A 58 1.09 4.77 -8.28
CA ILE A 58 1.37 5.03 -9.69
C ILE A 58 2.02 3.82 -10.39
N ILE A 59 3.06 3.22 -9.81
CA ILE A 59 3.87 2.19 -10.47
C ILE A 59 3.25 0.81 -10.31
N ILE A 60 2.86 0.44 -9.09
CA ILE A 60 2.32 -0.90 -8.82
C ILE A 60 0.86 -0.96 -9.32
N HIS A 61 -0.06 -0.34 -8.59
CA HIS A 61 -1.49 -0.55 -8.78
C HIS A 61 -2.04 -0.03 -10.12
N ILE A 62 -1.70 1.20 -10.52
CA ILE A 62 -2.20 1.76 -11.79
C ILE A 62 -1.46 1.16 -12.97
N PHE A 63 -0.13 1.14 -12.95
CA PHE A 63 0.66 0.75 -14.11
C PHE A 63 0.86 -0.75 -14.24
N LEU A 64 1.53 -1.40 -13.29
CA LEU A 64 1.87 -2.81 -13.42
C LEU A 64 0.64 -3.71 -13.23
N ASP A 65 -0.14 -3.58 -12.17
CA ASP A 65 -1.29 -4.47 -11.97
C ASP A 65 -2.46 -4.09 -12.88
N GLY A 66 -2.79 -2.79 -12.93
CA GLY A 66 -3.90 -2.28 -13.72
C GLY A 66 -3.68 -2.27 -15.24
N LEU A 67 -2.69 -1.52 -15.73
CA LEU A 67 -2.50 -1.28 -17.16
C LEU A 67 -1.74 -2.42 -17.87
N VAL A 68 -0.80 -3.06 -17.19
CA VAL A 68 -0.06 -4.23 -17.71
C VAL A 68 -0.81 -5.53 -17.39
N GLY A 69 -1.05 -5.87 -16.12
CA GLY A 69 -1.63 -7.15 -15.71
C GLY A 69 -3.08 -7.35 -16.15
N PHE A 70 -3.98 -6.45 -15.74
CA PHE A 70 -5.41 -6.53 -16.05
C PHE A 70 -5.75 -6.10 -17.48
N ALA A 71 -5.33 -4.90 -17.89
CA ALA A 71 -5.71 -4.32 -19.18
C ALA A 71 -4.78 -4.73 -20.35
N ARG A 72 -3.67 -5.44 -20.09
CA ARG A 72 -2.75 -6.02 -21.09
C ARG A 72 -2.23 -5.02 -22.13
N ARG A 73 -2.11 -3.74 -21.77
CA ARG A 73 -1.84 -2.64 -22.71
C ARG A 73 -0.37 -2.51 -23.13
N VAL A 74 0.55 -3.18 -22.44
CA VAL A 74 1.99 -3.20 -22.76
C VAL A 74 2.44 -4.65 -22.96
N PRO A 75 2.34 -5.22 -24.17
CA PRO A 75 2.51 -6.66 -24.40
C PRO A 75 3.85 -7.24 -23.91
N PHE A 76 4.95 -6.49 -24.06
CA PHE A 76 6.27 -6.89 -23.56
C PHE A 76 6.28 -7.06 -22.03
N LEU A 77 5.78 -6.07 -21.28
CA LEU A 77 5.70 -6.16 -19.82
C LEU A 77 4.68 -7.21 -19.36
N PHE A 78 3.59 -7.40 -20.10
CA PHE A 78 2.59 -8.42 -19.80
C PHE A 78 3.17 -9.84 -19.92
N SER A 79 4.03 -10.10 -20.91
CA SER A 79 4.77 -11.35 -21.04
C SER A 79 5.69 -11.62 -19.84
N LEU A 80 6.36 -10.58 -19.32
CA LEU A 80 7.15 -10.69 -18.09
C LEU A 80 6.26 -10.92 -16.85
N TYR A 81 5.08 -10.30 -16.78
CA TYR A 81 4.07 -10.55 -15.73
C TYR A 81 3.58 -12.00 -15.73
N CYS A 82 3.32 -12.60 -16.90
CA CYS A 82 2.95 -14.01 -17.02
C CYS A 82 4.09 -14.97 -16.62
N THR A 83 5.35 -14.52 -16.72
CA THR A 83 6.51 -15.29 -16.26
C THR A 83 6.64 -15.26 -14.73
N LEU A 84 6.29 -14.13 -14.11
CA LEU A 84 6.21 -13.98 -12.64
C LEU A 84 5.09 -14.84 -12.05
N ASP A 85 3.91 -14.82 -12.68
CA ASP A 85 2.73 -15.56 -12.26
C ASP A 85 1.83 -15.90 -13.47
N LYS A 86 1.72 -17.18 -13.80
CA LYS A 86 0.97 -17.65 -14.97
C LYS A 86 -0.54 -17.40 -14.89
N ARG A 87 -1.09 -17.09 -13.71
CA ARG A 87 -2.51 -16.75 -13.53
C ARG A 87 -2.94 -15.54 -14.36
N TYR A 88 -2.00 -14.63 -14.66
CA TYR A 88 -2.23 -13.50 -15.57
C TYR A 88 -2.50 -13.93 -17.02
N GLU A 89 -1.93 -15.03 -17.50
CA GLU A 89 -2.12 -15.52 -18.87
C GLU A 89 -3.58 -15.93 -19.11
N HIS A 90 -4.11 -16.75 -18.20
CA HIS A 90 -5.46 -17.31 -18.28
C HIS A 90 -6.55 -16.42 -17.65
N ALA A 91 -6.17 -15.22 -17.15
CA ALA A 91 -7.07 -14.28 -16.48
C ALA A 91 -7.84 -14.94 -15.31
N GLU A 92 -7.10 -15.59 -14.41
CA GLU A 92 -7.66 -16.20 -13.19
C GLU A 92 -8.46 -15.17 -12.37
N SER A 93 -9.63 -15.58 -11.89
CA SER A 93 -10.63 -14.66 -11.33
C SER A 93 -10.17 -13.89 -10.10
N ALA A 94 -9.48 -14.54 -9.15
CA ALA A 94 -8.99 -13.87 -7.95
C ALA A 94 -7.89 -12.85 -8.28
N VAL A 95 -6.91 -13.21 -9.11
CA VAL A 95 -5.87 -12.27 -9.57
C VAL A 95 -6.47 -11.10 -10.35
N MET A 96 -7.37 -11.35 -11.30
CA MET A 96 -8.03 -10.27 -12.06
C MET A 96 -8.86 -9.33 -11.18
N MET A 97 -9.56 -9.87 -10.18
CA MET A 97 -10.34 -9.08 -9.20
C MET A 97 -9.44 -8.23 -8.29
N ILE A 98 -8.23 -8.70 -7.99
CA ILE A 98 -7.22 -7.91 -7.27
C ILE A 98 -6.69 -6.80 -8.17
N SER A 99 -6.22 -7.11 -9.38
CA SER A 99 -5.64 -6.12 -10.30
C SER A 99 -6.61 -4.98 -10.69
N ILE A 100 -7.92 -5.28 -10.88
CA ILE A 100 -8.93 -4.22 -11.11
C ILE A 100 -9.22 -3.40 -9.84
N THR A 101 -9.20 -4.03 -8.66
CA THR A 101 -9.31 -3.32 -7.37
C THR A 101 -8.11 -2.40 -7.15
N GLU A 102 -6.93 -2.84 -7.57
CA GLU A 102 -5.72 -2.02 -7.50
C GLU A 102 -5.80 -0.83 -8.44
N LEU A 103 -6.15 -1.05 -9.71
CA LEU A 103 -6.32 0.02 -10.70
C LEU A 103 -7.36 1.09 -10.27
N LEU A 104 -8.55 0.65 -9.83
CA LEU A 104 -9.69 1.54 -9.63
C LEU A 104 -9.82 2.09 -8.20
N ILE A 105 -9.26 1.41 -7.21
CA ILE A 105 -9.40 1.77 -5.79
C ILE A 105 -8.04 2.09 -5.18
N MET A 106 -7.11 1.12 -5.14
CA MET A 106 -5.84 1.32 -4.41
C MET A 106 -4.95 2.40 -5.02
N GLY A 107 -4.82 2.42 -6.35
CA GLY A 107 -4.08 3.43 -7.11
C GLY A 107 -4.47 4.86 -6.72
N PRO A 108 -5.75 5.24 -6.92
CA PRO A 108 -6.29 6.53 -6.47
C PRO A 108 -6.09 6.78 -4.96
N LEU A 109 -6.44 5.83 -4.08
CA LEU A 109 -6.36 6.07 -2.63
C LEU A 109 -4.91 6.27 -2.14
N CYS A 110 -3.94 5.56 -2.71
CA CYS A 110 -2.52 5.75 -2.46
C CYS A 110 -2.02 7.13 -2.93
N ILE A 111 -2.47 7.61 -4.09
CA ILE A 111 -2.21 8.99 -4.55
C ILE A 111 -2.81 10.03 -3.58
N PHE A 112 -4.04 9.80 -3.10
CA PHE A 112 -4.67 10.65 -2.09
C PHE A 112 -3.89 10.63 -0.77
N LEU A 113 -3.36 9.49 -0.33
CA LEU A 113 -2.51 9.42 0.87
C LEU A 113 -1.22 10.22 0.72
N TYR A 114 -0.52 10.11 -0.41
CA TYR A 114 0.67 10.92 -0.70
C TYR A 114 0.38 12.42 -0.57
N TYR A 115 -0.70 12.90 -1.20
CA TYR A 115 -1.17 14.27 -1.06
C TYR A 115 -1.57 14.61 0.39
N GLY A 116 -2.22 13.68 1.10
CA GLY A 116 -2.62 13.83 2.49
C GLY A 116 -1.43 14.06 3.44
N TYR A 117 -0.33 13.35 3.24
CA TYR A 117 0.94 13.57 3.92
C TYR A 117 1.51 14.96 3.61
N HIS A 118 1.75 15.27 2.34
CA HIS A 118 2.37 16.53 1.91
C HIS A 118 1.56 17.78 2.29
N ARG A 119 0.25 17.64 2.46
CA ARG A 119 -0.68 18.73 2.80
C ARG A 119 -1.18 18.69 4.25
N ASN A 120 -0.59 17.83 5.08
CA ASN A 120 -0.92 17.62 6.51
C ASN A 120 -2.43 17.54 6.78
N LYS A 121 -3.10 16.58 6.14
CA LYS A 121 -4.56 16.42 6.20
C LYS A 121 -4.99 15.49 7.32
N SER A 122 -5.99 15.88 8.12
CA SER A 122 -6.53 15.07 9.22
C SER A 122 -7.16 13.75 8.77
N TRP A 123 -7.69 13.68 7.55
CA TRP A 123 -8.23 12.44 6.97
C TRP A 123 -7.15 11.42 6.56
N ARG A 124 -5.86 11.79 6.60
CA ARG A 124 -4.73 10.91 6.25
C ARG A 124 -4.74 9.60 7.04
N ALA A 125 -4.81 9.67 8.37
CA ALA A 125 -4.78 8.46 9.21
C ALA A 125 -6.03 7.57 9.05
N PRO A 126 -7.28 8.10 9.02
CA PRO A 126 -8.46 7.30 8.67
C PRO A 126 -8.37 6.64 7.29
N LEU A 127 -7.82 7.32 6.28
CA LEU A 127 -7.64 6.73 4.95
C LEU A 127 -6.55 5.66 4.94
N GLU A 128 -5.46 5.85 5.69
CA GLU A 128 -4.36 4.89 5.82
C GLU A 128 -4.84 3.56 6.41
N LEU A 129 -5.76 3.60 7.39
CA LEU A 129 -6.42 2.38 7.89
C LEU A 129 -7.13 1.59 6.78
N VAL A 130 -7.90 2.27 5.94
CA VAL A 130 -8.66 1.63 4.85
C VAL A 130 -7.71 1.04 3.79
N VAL A 131 -6.74 1.83 3.33
CA VAL A 131 -5.77 1.39 2.31
C VAL A 131 -4.94 0.21 2.83
N CYS A 132 -4.38 0.29 4.03
CA CYS A 132 -3.59 -0.82 4.57
C CYS A 132 -4.43 -2.07 4.81
N ALA A 133 -5.70 -1.95 5.23
CA ALA A 133 -6.59 -3.11 5.40
C ALA A 133 -6.89 -3.80 4.05
N ILE A 134 -7.18 -3.03 2.99
CA ILE A 134 -7.40 -3.59 1.65
C ILE A 134 -6.10 -4.23 1.11
N GLN A 135 -4.94 -3.59 1.29
CA GLN A 135 -3.65 -4.14 0.86
C GLN A 135 -3.33 -5.48 1.54
N ILE A 136 -3.50 -5.55 2.87
CA ILE A 136 -3.26 -6.78 3.64
C ILE A 136 -4.19 -7.90 3.16
N PHE A 137 -5.49 -7.60 3.02
CA PHE A 137 -6.47 -8.57 2.54
C PHE A 137 -6.17 -9.03 1.10
N GLY A 138 -5.89 -8.10 0.18
CA GLY A 138 -5.53 -8.41 -1.20
C GLY A 138 -4.28 -9.28 -1.29
N THR A 139 -3.22 -8.95 -0.54
CA THR A 139 -1.97 -9.74 -0.49
C THR A 139 -2.23 -11.16 0.06
N ILE A 140 -3.10 -11.30 1.06
CA ILE A 140 -3.50 -12.61 1.60
C ILE A 140 -4.31 -13.42 0.57
N VAL A 141 -5.21 -12.80 -0.19
CA VAL A 141 -5.97 -13.51 -1.24
C VAL A 141 -5.05 -13.88 -2.42
N PHE A 142 -4.17 -12.97 -2.85
CA PHE A 142 -3.23 -13.19 -3.97
C PHE A 142 -2.26 -14.35 -3.71
N THR A 143 -1.61 -14.36 -2.54
CA THR A 143 -0.66 -15.41 -2.16
C THR A 143 -1.37 -16.66 -1.65
N GLY A 144 -2.45 -16.50 -0.88
CA GLY A 144 -3.19 -17.59 -0.26
C GLY A 144 -3.89 -18.49 -1.27
N SER A 145 -4.38 -17.96 -2.40
CA SER A 145 -4.94 -18.77 -3.49
C SER A 145 -3.89 -19.70 -4.10
N GLU A 146 -2.71 -19.18 -4.45
CA GLU A 146 -1.61 -20.00 -5.02
C GLU A 146 -1.10 -21.04 -4.01
N ILE A 147 -0.98 -20.65 -2.72
CA ILE A 147 -0.62 -21.58 -1.63
C ILE A 147 -1.67 -22.69 -1.49
N TRP A 148 -2.96 -22.35 -1.58
CA TRP A 148 -4.07 -23.29 -1.44
C TRP A 148 -4.13 -24.31 -2.60
N GLU A 149 -3.79 -23.87 -3.81
CA GLU A 149 -3.72 -24.75 -4.99
C GLU A 149 -2.42 -25.58 -5.08
N GLY A 150 -1.47 -25.36 -4.17
CA GLY A 150 -0.22 -26.12 -4.13
C GLY A 150 0.85 -25.60 -5.10
N PHE A 151 0.83 -24.31 -5.42
CA PHE A 151 1.78 -23.60 -6.28
C PHE A 151 1.90 -24.10 -7.74
N PRO A 152 0.80 -24.28 -8.50
CA PRO A 152 0.88 -24.75 -9.89
C PRO A 152 1.34 -23.67 -10.91
N HIS A 153 1.27 -22.38 -10.56
CA HIS A 153 1.52 -21.27 -11.50
C HIS A 153 2.90 -20.62 -11.34
N ILE A 154 3.54 -20.78 -10.17
CA ILE A 154 4.81 -20.11 -9.81
C ILE A 154 5.98 -21.10 -9.81
N PRO A 155 7.17 -20.74 -10.35
CA PRO A 155 8.33 -21.63 -10.37
C PRO A 155 9.01 -21.73 -8.98
N THR A 156 8.44 -22.54 -8.10
CA THR A 156 8.88 -22.72 -6.69
C THR A 156 10.26 -23.36 -6.51
N ASP A 157 10.85 -23.16 -5.32
CA ASP A 157 12.17 -23.66 -4.93
C ASP A 157 12.15 -24.37 -3.56
N PHE A 158 11.19 -25.27 -3.36
CA PHE A 158 11.05 -25.99 -2.08
C PHE A 158 12.23 -26.92 -1.77
N GLU A 159 12.99 -27.32 -2.80
CA GLU A 159 14.20 -28.13 -2.67
C GLU A 159 15.45 -27.32 -2.31
N MET A 160 15.33 -25.98 -2.17
CA MET A 160 16.44 -25.08 -1.80
C MET A 160 17.63 -25.16 -2.78
N THR A 161 17.33 -25.20 -4.08
CA THR A 161 18.34 -25.27 -5.15
C THR A 161 19.05 -23.93 -5.37
N PHE A 162 18.35 -22.81 -5.10
CA PHE A 162 18.83 -21.45 -5.32
C PHE A 162 19.35 -21.18 -6.75
N GLU A 163 18.79 -21.87 -7.75
CA GLU A 163 19.01 -21.52 -9.16
C GLU A 163 18.58 -20.06 -9.44
N GLN A 164 19.26 -19.39 -10.38
CA GLN A 164 19.08 -17.94 -10.58
C GLN A 164 17.62 -17.53 -10.79
N ASP A 165 16.90 -18.23 -11.67
CA ASP A 165 15.50 -17.95 -11.96
C ASP A 165 14.61 -18.23 -10.74
N LYS A 166 14.89 -19.30 -10.00
CA LYS A 166 14.19 -19.66 -8.76
C LYS A 166 14.35 -18.60 -7.67
N VAL A 167 15.56 -18.07 -7.50
CA VAL A 167 15.84 -16.96 -6.57
C VAL A 167 15.06 -15.71 -6.95
N ILE A 168 15.00 -15.37 -8.25
CA ILE A 168 14.28 -14.18 -8.72
C ILE A 168 12.76 -14.37 -8.56
N PHE A 169 12.19 -15.39 -9.18
CA PHE A 169 10.73 -15.54 -9.25
C PHE A 169 10.11 -15.98 -7.92
N PHE A 170 10.67 -16.97 -7.24
CA PHE A 170 10.11 -17.47 -5.98
C PHE A 170 10.58 -16.68 -4.78
N TRP A 171 11.89 -16.56 -4.53
CA TRP A 171 12.39 -15.94 -3.30
C TRP A 171 12.23 -14.42 -3.27
N VAL A 172 12.55 -13.72 -4.37
CA VAL A 172 12.41 -12.25 -4.42
C VAL A 172 10.96 -11.83 -4.68
N PHE A 173 10.34 -12.30 -5.77
CA PHE A 173 9.00 -11.83 -6.17
C PHE A 173 7.84 -12.50 -5.43
N PHE A 174 7.83 -13.82 -5.25
CA PHE A 174 6.74 -14.44 -4.48
C PHE A 174 6.90 -14.21 -2.97
N VAL A 175 8.05 -14.56 -2.38
CA VAL A 175 8.22 -14.54 -0.91
C VAL A 175 8.52 -13.14 -0.38
N ALA A 176 9.67 -12.55 -0.76
CA ALA A 176 10.15 -11.32 -0.11
C ALA A 176 9.28 -10.08 -0.43
N ALA A 177 8.86 -9.93 -1.68
CA ALA A 177 7.95 -8.86 -2.09
C ALA A 177 6.60 -8.99 -1.38
N ASN A 178 5.85 -10.09 -1.50
CA ASN A 178 4.55 -10.19 -0.81
C ASN A 178 4.66 -10.06 0.72
N ALA A 179 5.76 -10.52 1.32
CA ALA A 179 6.03 -10.25 2.74
C ALA A 179 6.18 -8.75 3.04
N LEU A 180 6.83 -7.96 2.18
CA LEU A 180 6.88 -6.50 2.29
C LEU A 180 5.48 -5.87 2.17
N TRP A 181 4.70 -6.29 1.16
CA TRP A 181 3.31 -5.86 0.92
C TRP A 181 2.31 -6.32 2.00
N LEU A 182 2.72 -7.22 2.90
CA LEU A 182 1.96 -7.59 4.09
C LEU A 182 2.42 -6.84 5.35
N LEU A 183 3.72 -6.89 5.65
CA LEU A 183 4.29 -6.43 6.93
C LEU A 183 4.39 -4.90 7.03
N LEU A 184 4.71 -4.20 5.95
CA LEU A 184 4.80 -2.74 5.98
C LEU A 184 3.40 -2.11 6.11
N PRO A 185 2.38 -2.49 5.32
CA PRO A 185 1.00 -2.04 5.56
C PRO A 185 0.47 -2.39 6.95
N LEU A 186 0.79 -3.56 7.52
CA LEU A 186 0.41 -3.88 8.90
C LEU A 186 0.98 -2.89 9.92
N ARG A 187 2.25 -2.52 9.78
CA ARG A 187 2.88 -1.49 10.63
C ARG A 187 2.24 -0.11 10.47
N LEU A 188 1.91 0.27 9.23
CA LEU A 188 1.27 1.56 8.93
C LEU A 188 -0.17 1.60 9.46
N LEU A 189 -0.94 0.51 9.31
CA LEU A 189 -2.27 0.34 9.89
C LEU A 189 -2.25 0.53 11.41
N LEU A 190 -1.33 -0.12 12.13
CA LEU A 190 -1.19 0.04 13.58
C LEU A 190 -0.81 1.47 13.97
N THR A 191 0.05 2.12 13.19
CA THR A 191 0.44 3.52 13.41
C THR A 191 -0.77 4.46 13.25
N ALA A 192 -1.51 4.33 12.15
CA ALA A 192 -2.73 5.08 11.90
C ALA A 192 -3.84 4.81 12.94
N PHE A 193 -3.97 3.56 13.39
CA PHE A 193 -4.92 3.18 14.44
C PHE A 193 -4.63 3.92 15.75
N HIS A 194 -3.36 3.99 16.15
CA HIS A 194 -2.95 4.74 17.34
C HIS A 194 -3.18 6.25 17.18
N GLU A 195 -2.91 6.83 16.01
CA GLU A 195 -3.20 8.25 15.72
C GLU A 195 -4.71 8.56 15.81
N VAL A 196 -5.55 7.76 15.15
CA VAL A 196 -7.01 7.93 15.17
C VAL A 196 -7.56 7.75 16.58
N ASN A 197 -7.14 6.71 17.30
CA ASN A 197 -7.58 6.48 18.67
C ASN A 197 -7.14 7.61 19.62
N ALA A 198 -5.92 8.12 19.50
CA ALA A 198 -5.44 9.25 20.30
C ALA A 198 -6.26 10.53 20.02
N ALA A 199 -6.58 10.82 18.76
CA ALA A 199 -7.44 11.94 18.39
C ALA A 199 -8.86 11.78 18.97
N MET A 200 -9.46 10.59 18.84
CA MET A 200 -10.78 10.30 19.41
C MET A 200 -10.80 10.46 20.93
N LEU A 201 -9.79 9.95 21.64
CA LEU A 201 -9.64 10.08 23.09
C LEU A 201 -9.53 11.56 23.52
N ALA A 202 -8.75 12.36 22.80
CA ALA A 202 -8.62 13.80 23.07
C ALA A 202 -9.94 14.58 22.88
N THR A 203 -10.81 14.11 21.98
CA THR A 203 -12.15 14.70 21.77
C THR A 203 -13.25 14.15 22.68
N ARG A 204 -12.99 13.14 23.53
CA ARG A 204 -14.02 12.62 24.44
C ARG A 204 -14.39 13.70 25.47
N PRO A 205 -15.67 14.08 25.59
CA PRO A 205 -16.09 14.95 26.68
C PRO A 205 -15.83 14.23 28.01
N ALA A 206 -15.19 14.92 28.96
CA ALA A 206 -14.98 14.39 30.30
C ALA A 206 -16.33 13.94 30.88
N THR A 207 -16.42 12.68 31.29
CA THR A 207 -17.64 12.08 31.85
C THR A 207 -18.10 12.89 33.06
N ARG A 208 -19.20 13.65 32.91
CA ARG A 208 -19.79 14.44 33.99
C ARG A 208 -20.52 13.53 34.99
N GLY A 209 -19.77 13.08 36.00
CA GLY A 209 -20.22 12.35 37.19
C GLY A 209 -19.06 11.50 37.74
N SER A 210 -18.80 11.35 39.04
CA SER A 210 -19.42 11.88 40.26
C SER A 210 -18.35 11.88 41.38
N SER A 211 -18.36 12.68 42.44
CA SER A 211 -19.39 13.61 42.92
C SER A 211 -18.82 14.79 43.73
N SER A 212 -19.53 15.93 43.73
CA SER A 212 -19.37 16.97 44.75
C SER A 212 -19.95 16.48 46.09
N LYS A 213 -19.13 15.82 46.93
CA LYS A 213 -19.54 15.45 48.32
C LYS A 213 -18.39 15.04 49.26
N ALA A 214 -17.38 15.91 49.45
CA ALA A 214 -16.34 15.71 50.48
C ALA A 214 -15.88 17.02 51.16
N LYS A 215 -16.83 17.91 51.52
CA LYS A 215 -16.50 19.16 52.24
C LYS A 215 -17.60 19.67 53.18
N LYS A 216 -18.19 18.80 54.01
CA LYS A 216 -19.10 19.22 55.11
C LYS A 216 -19.18 18.28 56.33
N SER A 217 -18.03 17.78 56.76
CA SER A 217 -17.70 17.36 58.15
C SER A 217 -16.16 17.40 58.17
N THR A 218 -15.45 18.12 59.04
CA THR A 218 -15.62 18.24 60.50
C THR A 218 -15.24 19.65 60.96
N LYS A 219 -16.20 20.47 61.43
CA LYS A 219 -15.89 21.69 62.21
C LYS A 219 -17.06 22.15 63.09
N LYS A 220 -17.46 21.31 64.06
CA LYS A 220 -18.33 21.75 65.17
C LYS A 220 -18.17 20.89 66.43
N SER A 221 -17.03 21.04 67.11
CA SER A 221 -16.85 20.63 68.52
C SER A 221 -16.15 21.75 69.30
N THR A 222 -16.66 22.97 69.16
CA THR A 222 -16.31 24.07 70.07
C THR A 222 -17.08 23.93 71.37
N SER A 223 -16.32 23.70 72.46
CA SER A 223 -16.58 24.14 73.83
C SER A 223 -18.03 24.12 74.33
N LYS A 224 -18.37 23.11 75.16
CA LYS A 224 -19.29 23.33 76.29
C LYS A 224 -19.12 22.29 77.40
N LYS A 225 -18.31 22.63 78.40
CA LYS A 225 -18.62 22.39 79.82
C LYS A 225 -17.70 23.23 80.71
N ALA A 226 -18.29 24.20 81.39
CA ALA A 226 -17.90 24.49 82.75
C ALA A 226 -18.59 23.43 83.64
N ASP A 227 -17.87 22.91 84.63
CA ASP A 227 -18.10 23.20 86.06
C ASP A 227 -16.83 22.78 86.83
#